data_AF-A0A3D8PRN6-F1
#
_entry.id   AF-A0A3D8PRN6-F1
#
_cell.length_a   1.000
_cell.length_b   1.000
_cell.length_c   1.000
_cell.angle_alpha   90.00
_cell.angle_beta   90.00
_cell.angle_gamma   90.00
#
_symmetry.space_group_name_H-M   'P 1'
#
loop_
_entity.id
_entity.type
_entity.pdbx_description
1 polymer ?
#
loop_
_entity_poly.entity_id
_entity_poly.type
_entity_poly.pdbx_seq_one_letter_code
_entity_poly.pdbx_strand_id
1 'polypeptide(L)'
;MNEMKRNPERIKVILNLLQGIWESYPDMRLFQLMDLLKHEYSSKNNGFGKRKGFEIDFKGHKLPISYIDLFYLEDKDFEEFLQSFIEN
;
A
#
# COMPACT_ATOMS: atom_id res chain seq x y z
N MET A 1 -25.49 -17.24 -6.11
CA MET A 1 -24.38 -16.49 -5.50
C MET A 1 -23.95 -15.45 -6.52
N ASN A 2 -24.31 -14.18 -6.31
CA ASN A 2 -23.85 -13.09 -7.17
C ASN A 2 -22.35 -12.88 -6.90
N GLU A 3 -21.50 -13.23 -7.84
CA GLU A 3 -20.12 -12.77 -7.84
C GLU A 3 -20.13 -11.25 -7.90
N MET A 4 -19.78 -10.57 -6.81
CA MET A 4 -19.53 -9.13 -6.84
C MET A 4 -18.28 -8.90 -7.70
N LYS A 5 -18.47 -8.74 -9.01
CA LYS A 5 -17.40 -8.27 -9.89
C LYS A 5 -16.89 -6.95 -9.34
N ARG A 6 -15.57 -6.89 -9.08
CA ARG A 6 -14.91 -5.64 -8.67
C ARG A 6 -15.13 -4.58 -9.75
N ASN A 7 -15.35 -3.33 -9.33
CA ASN A 7 -15.57 -2.23 -10.27
C ASN A 7 -14.29 -2.00 -11.10
N PRO A 8 -14.29 -2.27 -12.42
CA PRO A 8 -13.10 -2.14 -13.24
C PRO A 8 -12.66 -0.68 -13.43
N GLU A 9 -13.51 0.30 -13.17
CA GLU A 9 -13.11 1.71 -13.23
C GLU A 9 -12.28 2.12 -12.00
N ARG A 10 -12.41 1.39 -10.88
CA ARG A 10 -11.71 1.73 -9.63
C ARG A 10 -10.19 1.67 -9.77
N ILE A 11 -9.67 0.71 -10.54
CA ILE A 11 -8.22 0.64 -10.79
C ILE A 11 -7.71 1.88 -11.52
N LYS A 12 -8.47 2.43 -12.47
CA LYS A 12 -8.07 3.64 -13.19
C LYS A 12 -8.04 4.85 -12.25
N VAL A 13 -9.03 4.96 -11.37
CA VAL A 13 -9.06 6.02 -10.34
C VAL A 13 -7.84 5.91 -9.42
N ILE A 14 -7.54 4.72 -8.89
CA ILE A 14 -6.38 4.49 -8.03
C ILE A 14 -5.08 4.84 -8.76
N LEU A 15 -4.91 4.42 -10.02
CA LEU A 15 -3.71 4.74 -10.80
C LEU A 15 -3.56 6.25 -11.04
N ASN A 16 -4.64 6.97 -11.33
CA ASN A 16 -4.62 8.43 -11.48
C ASN A 16 -4.24 9.13 -10.17
N LEU A 17 -4.76 8.67 -9.03
CA LEU A 17 -4.39 9.19 -7.71
C LEU A 17 -2.91 8.94 -7.41
N LEU A 18 -2.44 7.71 -7.64
CA LEU A 18 -1.02 7.36 -7.46
C LEU A 18 -0.11 8.20 -8.34
N GLN A 19 -0.50 8.45 -9.60
CA GLN A 19 0.26 9.31 -10.50
C GLN A 19 0.32 10.75 -9.97
N GLY A 20 -0.81 11.33 -9.58
CA GLY A 20 -0.85 12.71 -9.05
C GLY A 20 -0.03 12.88 -7.77
N ILE A 21 -0.07 11.88 -6.87
CA ILE A 21 0.80 11.86 -5.69
C ILE A 21 2.26 11.78 -6.15
N TRP A 22 2.60 10.87 -7.06
CA TRP A 22 3.97 10.68 -7.51
C TRP A 22 4.59 11.93 -8.16
N GLU A 23 3.80 12.67 -8.93
CA GLU A 23 4.20 13.96 -9.53
C GLU A 23 4.57 15.01 -8.47
N SER A 24 4.06 14.89 -7.24
CA SER A 24 4.43 15.75 -6.11
C SER A 24 5.75 15.36 -5.43
N TYR A 25 6.32 14.19 -5.76
CA TYR A 25 7.58 13.67 -5.23
C TYR A 25 8.58 13.36 -6.37
N PRO A 26 9.12 14.38 -7.07
CA PRO A 26 9.88 14.19 -8.32
C PRO A 26 11.16 13.35 -8.14
N ASP A 27 11.75 13.34 -6.95
CA ASP A 27 12.98 12.58 -6.65
C ASP A 27 12.71 11.15 -6.18
N MET A 28 11.44 10.78 -5.93
CA MET A 28 11.08 9.48 -5.39
C MET A 28 10.81 8.48 -6.52
N ARG A 29 11.33 7.25 -6.42
CA ARG A 29 10.96 6.15 -7.33
C ARG A 29 9.58 5.60 -6.96
N LEU A 30 8.84 5.09 -7.93
CA LEU A 30 7.49 4.52 -7.72
C LEU A 30 7.43 3.52 -6.55
N PHE A 31 8.37 2.57 -6.45
CA PHE A 31 8.34 1.59 -5.35
C PHE A 31 8.67 2.18 -3.98
N GLN A 32 9.42 3.28 -3.92
CA GLN A 32 9.65 4.02 -2.68
C GLN A 32 8.36 4.76 -2.27
N LEU A 33 7.64 5.34 -3.23
CA LEU A 33 6.32 5.91 -2.99
C LEU A 33 5.33 4.86 -2.49
N MET A 34 5.28 3.70 -3.13
CA MET A 34 4.40 2.61 -2.68
C MET A 34 4.74 2.14 -1.27
N ASP A 35 6.02 2.09 -0.90
CA ASP A 35 6.45 1.76 0.46
C ASP A 35 6.02 2.83 1.48
N LEU A 36 6.24 4.11 1.16
CA LEU A 36 5.75 5.24 1.94
C LEU A 36 4.24 5.14 2.18
N LEU A 37 3.46 4.95 1.11
CA LEU A 37 2.00 4.88 1.18
C LEU A 37 1.53 3.69 2.04
N LYS A 38 2.21 2.54 1.98
CA LYS A 38 1.94 1.40 2.86
C LYS A 38 2.17 1.75 4.32
N HIS A 39 3.29 2.40 4.62
CA HIS A 39 3.64 2.84 5.96
C HIS A 39 2.65 3.86 6.51
N GLU A 40 2.27 4.85 5.72
CA GLU A 40 1.28 5.87 6.06
C GLU A 40 -0.10 5.26 6.31
N TYR A 41 -0.58 4.40 5.41
CA TYR A 41 -1.86 3.70 5.59
C TYR A 41 -1.84 2.89 6.89
N SER A 42 -0.80 2.09 7.11
CA SER A 42 -0.66 1.27 8.31
C SER A 42 -0.64 2.11 9.58
N SER A 43 0.09 3.24 9.57
CA SER A 43 0.19 4.15 10.72
C SER A 43 -1.16 4.74 11.09
N LYS A 44 -1.91 5.26 10.10
CA LYS A 44 -3.24 5.86 10.30
C LYS A 44 -4.31 4.84 10.69
N ASN A 45 -4.10 3.55 10.41
CA ASN A 45 -5.05 2.47 10.65
C ASN A 45 -4.59 1.47 11.72
N ASN A 46 -4.10 1.96 12.87
CA ASN A 46 -3.72 1.14 14.03
C ASN A 46 -2.74 0.00 13.74
N GLY A 47 -1.82 0.21 12.80
CA GLY A 47 -0.87 -0.80 12.37
C GLY A 47 -1.47 -1.87 11.45
N PHE A 48 -2.53 -1.56 10.70
CA PHE A 48 -3.10 -2.46 9.69
C PHE A 48 -2.01 -3.04 8.79
N GLY A 49 -2.10 -4.33 8.49
CA GLY A 49 -1.14 -5.01 7.63
C GLY A 49 0.25 -5.23 8.24
N LYS A 50 0.56 -4.75 9.45
CA LYS A 50 1.83 -5.08 10.10
C LYS A 50 1.94 -6.58 10.32
N ARG A 51 3.06 -7.15 9.89
CA ARG A 51 3.43 -8.55 10.07
C ARG A 51 4.82 -8.64 10.69
N LYS A 52 5.06 -9.78 11.31
CA LYS A 52 6.38 -10.22 11.78
C LYS A 52 6.70 -11.52 11.06
N GLY A 53 7.93 -11.65 10.61
CA GLY A 53 8.40 -12.82 9.89
C GLY A 53 9.88 -13.06 10.13
N PHE A 54 10.42 -13.99 9.35
CA PHE A 54 11.85 -14.26 9.31
C PHE A 54 12.29 -14.31 7.85
N GLU A 55 13.38 -13.62 7.54
CA GLU A 55 14.12 -13.82 6.31
C GLU A 55 15.20 -14.87 6.55
N ILE A 56 15.43 -15.73 5.57
CA ILE A 56 16.49 -16.74 5.64
C ILE A 56 17.66 -16.23 4.79
N ASP A 57 18.79 -15.95 5.43
CA ASP A 57 19.99 -15.53 4.72
C ASP A 57 20.61 -16.68 3.90
N PHE A 58 21.63 -16.38 3.10
CA PHE A 58 22.33 -17.36 2.27
C PHE A 58 23.03 -18.48 3.08
N LYS A 59 23.19 -18.30 4.39
CA LYS A 59 23.75 -19.29 5.32
C LYS A 59 22.67 -20.07 6.08
N GLY A 60 21.38 -19.78 5.84
CA GLY A 60 20.26 -20.42 6.52
C GLY A 60 19.87 -19.80 7.85
N HIS A 61 20.44 -18.65 8.25
CA HIS A 61 20.06 -17.98 9.48
C HIS A 61 18.73 -17.25 9.34
N LYS A 62 17.88 -17.37 10.37
CA LYS A 62 16.61 -16.65 10.46
C LYS A 62 16.84 -15.27 11.06
N LEU A 63 16.63 -14.24 10.25
CA LEU A 63 16.67 -12.84 10.68
C LEU A 63 15.24 -12.34 10.90
N PRO A 64 14.89 -11.86 12.11
CA PRO A 64 13.55 -11.33 12.36
C PRO A 64 13.33 -10.07 11.52
N ILE A 65 12.20 -10.03 10.82
CA ILE A 65 11.78 -8.87 10.02
C ILE A 65 10.38 -8.43 10.42
N SER A 66 10.10 -7.14 10.22
CA SER A 66 8.75 -6.60 10.24
C SER A 66 8.48 -5.93 8.91
N TYR A 67 7.30 -6.17 8.35
CA TYR A 67 6.90 -5.64 7.05
C TYR A 67 5.40 -5.35 7.07
N ILE A 68 4.94 -4.58 6.09
CA ILE A 68 3.53 -4.25 5.90
C ILE A 68 2.99 -5.01 4.69
N ASP A 69 1.97 -5.82 4.95
CA ASP A 69 1.22 -6.57 3.96
C ASP A 69 -0.22 -6.05 3.88
N LEU A 70 -0.55 -5.41 2.76
CA LEU A 70 -1.88 -4.86 2.49
C LEU A 70 -2.75 -5.82 1.67
N PHE A 71 -2.44 -7.12 1.61
CA PHE A 71 -3.21 -8.10 0.81
C PHE A 71 -4.73 -8.09 1.10
N TYR A 72 -5.12 -7.80 2.35
CA TYR A 72 -6.52 -7.75 2.78
C TYR A 72 -7.12 -6.34 2.77
N LEU A 73 -6.42 -5.36 2.22
CA LEU A 73 -6.96 -4.02 2.03
C LEU A 73 -7.93 -4.03 0.85
N GLU A 74 -9.16 -3.57 1.06
CA GLU A 74 -10.12 -3.43 -0.02
C GLU A 74 -9.81 -2.20 -0.87
N ASP A 75 -10.03 -2.31 -2.19
CA ASP A 75 -9.71 -1.25 -3.15
C ASP A 75 -10.40 0.08 -2.81
N LYS A 76 -11.59 0.01 -2.21
CA LYS A 76 -12.36 1.19 -1.79
C LYS A 76 -11.67 1.96 -0.66
N ASP A 77 -11.14 1.23 0.33
CA ASP A 77 -10.51 1.83 1.50
C ASP A 77 -9.14 2.40 1.11
N PHE A 78 -8.46 1.75 0.15
CA PHE A 78 -7.23 2.28 -0.43
C PHE A 78 -7.48 3.56 -1.24
N GLU A 79 -8.52 3.59 -2.08
CA GLU A 79 -8.87 4.79 -2.84
C GLU A 79 -9.21 5.98 -1.91
N GLU A 80 -10.05 5.76 -0.90
CA GLU A 80 -10.40 6.79 0.09
C GLU A 80 -9.16 7.32 0.82
N PHE A 81 -8.24 6.42 1.19
CA PHE A 81 -6.95 6.81 1.75
C PHE A 81 -6.14 7.69 0.79
N LEU A 82 -6.00 7.29 -0.48
CA LEU A 82 -5.22 8.06 -1.46
C LEU A 82 -5.84 9.44 -1.73
N GLN A 83 -7.17 9.55 -1.77
CA GLN A 83 -7.85 10.84 -1.87
C GLN A 83 -7.52 11.72 -0.66
N SER A 84 -7.65 11.18 0.55
CA SER A 84 -7.29 11.91 1.78
C SER A 84 -5.81 12.28 1.86
N PHE A 85 -4.93 11.55 1.17
CA PHE A 85 -3.50 11.82 1.14
C PHE A 85 -3.16 13.06 0.32
N ILE A 86 -3.94 13.36 -0.73
CA ILE A 86 -3.74 14.53 -1.60
C ILE A 86 -4.33 15.81 -0.96
N GLU A 87 -5.40 15.66 -0.18
CA GLU A 87 -6.09 16.79 0.47
C GLU A 87 -5.36 17.37 1.70
N ASN A 88 -4.30 16.70 2.17
CA ASN A 88 -3.45 17.14 3.29
C ASN A 88 -2.13 17.74 2.78
#